data_AF-A0AAD2E1C4-F1
#
_entry.id   AF-A0AAD2E1C4-F1
#
_cell.length_a   1.000
_cell.length_b   1.000
_cell.length_c   1.000
_cell.angle_alpha   90.00
_cell.angle_beta   90.00
_cell.angle_gamma   90.00
#
_symmetry.space_group_name_H-M   'P 1'
#
loop_
_entity.id
_entity.type
_entity.pdbx_description
1 polymer ?
#
loop_
_entity_poly.entity_id
_entity_poly.type
_entity_poly.pdbx_seq_one_letter_code
_entity_poly.pdbx_strand_id
1 'polypeptide(L)'
;MKSHDFPSLAIAFSLLFAISSAEVFFEERFDDGWENRWVKSEWKKDENMAGEWNYTSGKWNGDPNDKDPEDKKPESYDDIPKEIPDPEAKKPEDWDDEEDGQWTAPTIPNPKYKGPWKPRKLKNPKGKWKVDFETGDE
;
A
#
# COMPACT_ATOMS: atom_id res chain seq x y z
N MET A 1 12.34 69.51 -32.31
CA MET A 1 11.63 68.26 -32.64
C MET A 1 11.70 67.33 -31.44
N LYS A 2 10.62 66.58 -31.18
CA LYS A 2 10.24 65.99 -29.91
C LYS A 2 11.22 64.95 -29.35
N SER A 3 11.45 65.03 -28.05
CA SER A 3 11.91 63.93 -27.19
C SER A 3 10.91 62.78 -27.27
N HIS A 4 11.38 61.58 -27.62
CA HIS A 4 10.61 60.35 -27.43
C HIS A 4 11.46 59.40 -26.59
N ASP A 5 11.14 59.40 -25.30
CA ASP A 5 11.56 58.40 -24.33
C ASP A 5 11.04 57.03 -24.79
N PHE A 6 11.93 56.05 -24.91
CA PHE A 6 11.56 54.64 -25.10
C PHE A 6 11.71 53.85 -23.79
N PRO A 7 10.69 53.81 -22.93
CA PRO A 7 10.55 52.72 -21.96
C PRO A 7 9.23 52.00 -22.24
N SER A 8 9.12 51.31 -23.38
CA SER A 8 7.87 50.58 -23.68
C SER A 8 8.10 49.12 -24.10
N LEU A 9 9.34 48.71 -24.43
CA LEU A 9 9.58 47.33 -24.84
C LEU A 9 9.94 46.38 -23.68
N ALA A 10 10.46 46.88 -22.56
CA ALA A 10 10.78 46.05 -21.39
C ALA A 10 9.54 45.69 -20.54
N ILE A 11 8.46 46.49 -20.62
CA ILE A 11 7.26 46.29 -19.80
C ILE A 11 6.33 45.22 -20.42
N ALA A 12 6.40 45.01 -21.74
CA ALA A 12 5.53 44.05 -22.43
C ALA A 12 5.90 42.57 -22.18
N PHE A 13 7.13 42.27 -21.74
CA PHE A 13 7.56 40.88 -21.50
C PHE A 13 7.34 40.41 -20.05
N SER A 14 6.96 41.31 -19.15
CA SER A 14 6.91 41.02 -17.69
C SER A 14 5.54 40.53 -17.18
N LEU A 15 4.56 40.27 -18.05
CA LEU A 15 3.15 40.05 -17.65
C LEU A 15 2.57 38.66 -17.97
N LEU A 16 3.39 37.62 -18.19
CA LEU A 16 2.88 36.28 -18.55
C LEU A 16 3.20 35.16 -17.55
N PHE A 17 3.53 35.46 -16.29
CA PHE A 17 3.50 34.45 -15.23
C PHE A 17 2.18 34.51 -14.47
N ALA A 18 1.13 33.93 -15.05
CA ALA A 18 -0.08 33.62 -14.30
C ALA A 18 0.24 32.46 -13.35
N ILE A 19 0.32 32.73 -12.04
CA ILE A 19 0.48 31.69 -11.03
C ILE A 19 -0.85 30.91 -10.98
N SER A 20 -0.87 29.68 -11.49
CA SER A 20 -1.97 28.77 -11.26
C SER A 20 -1.85 28.19 -9.84
N SER A 21 -2.88 28.37 -9.03
CA SER A 21 -3.02 27.74 -7.72
C SER A 21 -4.20 26.77 -7.79
N ALA A 22 -4.02 25.54 -7.33
CA ALA A 22 -5.09 24.54 -7.24
C ALA A 22 -5.13 24.00 -5.82
N GLU A 23 -6.33 23.84 -5.27
CA GLU A 23 -6.54 23.21 -3.97
C GLU A 23 -6.64 21.70 -4.13
N VAL A 24 -5.85 20.96 -3.36
CA VAL A 24 -5.85 19.49 -3.36
C VAL A 24 -6.83 19.01 -2.30
N PHE A 25 -8.01 18.59 -2.73
CA PHE A 25 -9.04 18.05 -1.84
C PHE A 25 -8.79 16.59 -1.43
N PHE A 26 -8.00 15.86 -2.22
CA PHE A 26 -7.66 14.47 -1.96
C PHE A 26 -6.35 14.10 -2.65
N GLU A 27 -5.44 13.46 -1.92
CA GLU A 27 -4.20 12.91 -2.44
C GLU A 27 -3.98 11.53 -1.82
N GLU A 28 -3.71 10.54 -2.66
CA GLU A 28 -3.42 9.17 -2.25
C GLU A 28 -2.19 8.68 -3.02
N ARG A 29 -1.19 8.20 -2.28
CA ARG A 29 0.11 7.72 -2.79
C ARG A 29 0.31 6.23 -2.56
N PHE A 30 -0.63 5.57 -1.89
CA PHE A 30 -0.68 4.14 -1.61
C PHE A 30 0.59 3.60 -0.91
N ASP A 31 1.12 4.43 -0.03
CA ASP A 31 2.21 4.13 0.88
C ASP A 31 1.83 3.05 1.93
N ASP A 32 2.80 2.68 2.76
CA ASP A 32 2.59 1.69 3.80
C ASP A 32 1.48 2.17 4.76
N GLY A 33 0.44 1.35 4.96
CA GLY A 33 -0.73 1.72 5.76
C GLY A 33 -1.91 2.29 4.99
N TRP A 34 -1.90 2.28 3.65
CA TRP A 34 -3.06 2.64 2.82
C TRP A 34 -4.34 1.90 3.22
N GLU A 35 -4.25 0.64 3.65
CA GLU A 35 -5.40 -0.17 4.12
C GLU A 35 -6.14 0.45 5.32
N ASN A 36 -5.49 1.34 6.08
CA ASN A 36 -6.15 2.06 7.18
C ASN A 36 -6.99 3.24 6.70
N ARG A 37 -6.77 3.73 5.46
CA ARG A 37 -7.49 4.86 4.85
C ARG A 37 -8.66 4.40 3.97
N TRP A 38 -8.70 3.12 3.61
CA TRP A 38 -9.70 2.54 2.71
C TRP A 38 -10.52 1.48 3.43
N VAL A 39 -11.84 1.53 3.27
CA VAL A 39 -12.78 0.57 3.89
C VAL A 39 -13.34 -0.35 2.82
N LYS A 40 -13.12 -1.67 2.97
CA LYS A 40 -13.83 -2.68 2.15
C LYS A 40 -15.31 -2.66 2.54
N SER A 41 -16.19 -2.64 1.55
CA SER A 41 -17.63 -2.69 1.82
C SER A 41 -18.03 -4.04 2.41
N GLU A 42 -19.03 -4.03 3.30
CA GLU A 42 -19.60 -5.25 3.90
C GLU A 42 -20.70 -5.89 3.00
N TRP A 43 -20.81 -5.45 1.75
CA TRP A 43 -21.83 -5.95 0.82
C TRP A 43 -21.49 -7.39 0.40
N LYS A 44 -22.38 -8.34 0.70
CA LYS A 44 -22.25 -9.78 0.34
C LYS A 44 -20.95 -10.43 0.84
N LYS A 45 -20.54 -10.11 2.07
CA LYS A 45 -19.32 -10.63 2.69
C LYS A 45 -19.33 -12.14 2.91
N ASP A 46 -20.51 -12.68 3.24
CA ASP A 46 -20.81 -14.09 3.40
C ASP A 46 -20.72 -14.88 2.08
N GLU A 47 -20.96 -14.23 0.95
CA GLU A 47 -20.89 -14.84 -0.38
C GLU A 47 -19.50 -14.70 -1.04
N ASN A 48 -18.52 -14.08 -0.35
CA ASN A 48 -17.17 -13.78 -0.86
C ASN A 48 -17.17 -13.14 -2.28
N MET A 49 -18.18 -12.31 -2.59
CA MET A 49 -18.33 -11.71 -3.92
C MET A 49 -17.50 -10.44 -4.13
N ALA A 50 -17.01 -9.84 -3.04
CA ALA A 50 -16.12 -8.69 -3.11
C ALA A 50 -14.69 -9.16 -3.37
N GLY A 51 -14.14 -8.78 -4.53
CA GLY A 51 -12.74 -9.09 -4.86
C GLY A 51 -11.74 -8.48 -3.87
N GLU A 52 -10.56 -9.10 -3.77
CA GLU A 52 -9.49 -8.57 -2.94
C GLU A 52 -8.73 -7.43 -3.63
N TRP A 53 -8.60 -6.30 -2.92
CA TRP A 53 -7.74 -5.21 -3.35
C TRP A 53 -6.28 -5.58 -3.13
N ASN A 54 -5.53 -5.72 -4.22
CA ASN A 54 -4.09 -5.87 -4.20
C ASN A 54 -3.44 -4.63 -4.81
N TYR A 55 -2.69 -3.88 -4.01
CA TYR A 55 -1.94 -2.73 -4.49
C TYR A 55 -0.60 -3.17 -5.07
N THR A 56 -0.47 -3.08 -6.40
CA THR A 56 0.74 -3.44 -7.14
C THR A 56 1.09 -2.35 -8.16
N SER A 57 2.37 -2.26 -8.49
CA SER A 57 2.93 -1.33 -9.48
C SER A 57 2.66 -1.76 -10.92
N GLY A 58 2.13 -2.96 -11.11
CA GLY A 58 2.01 -3.60 -12.42
C GLY A 58 3.36 -3.95 -13.05
N LYS A 59 3.32 -4.62 -14.20
CA LYS A 59 4.49 -5.14 -14.93
C LYS A 59 5.50 -4.07 -15.37
N TRP A 60 5.10 -2.81 -15.42
CA TRP A 60 5.93 -1.70 -15.88
C TRP A 60 5.88 -0.58 -14.83
N ASN A 61 6.95 -0.45 -14.05
CA ASN A 61 7.07 0.53 -12.98
C ASN A 61 8.25 1.48 -13.21
N GLY A 62 8.07 2.75 -12.85
CA GLY A 62 9.03 3.84 -13.08
C GLY A 62 9.95 4.13 -11.89
N ASP A 63 9.54 3.76 -10.67
CA ASP A 63 10.32 4.01 -9.46
C ASP A 63 10.96 2.70 -8.92
N PRO A 64 12.26 2.70 -8.59
CA PRO A 64 12.93 1.58 -7.92
C PRO A 64 12.31 1.13 -6.57
N ASN A 65 11.54 1.99 -5.91
CA ASN A 65 10.88 1.71 -4.63
C ASN A 65 9.47 1.15 -4.77
N ASP A 66 8.97 1.04 -6.00
CA ASP A 66 7.67 0.46 -6.31
C ASP A 66 7.61 -1.02 -5.92
N LYS A 67 6.44 -1.46 -5.40
CA LYS A 67 6.19 -2.83 -4.92
C LYS A 67 6.32 -3.86 -6.06
N ASP A 68 6.74 -5.09 -5.74
CA ASP A 68 6.93 -6.15 -6.73
C ASP A 68 5.57 -6.61 -7.32
N PRO A 69 5.33 -6.43 -8.63
CA PRO A 69 4.08 -6.85 -9.27
C PRO A 69 3.92 -8.37 -9.36
N GLU A 70 5.00 -9.13 -9.23
CA GLU A 70 4.98 -10.60 -9.20
C GLU A 70 4.79 -11.13 -7.77
N ASP A 71 5.01 -10.28 -6.74
CA ASP A 71 4.77 -10.66 -5.36
C ASP A 71 3.29 -10.53 -5.01
N LYS A 72 2.56 -11.63 -5.22
CA LYS A 72 1.16 -11.74 -4.85
C LYS A 72 1.02 -12.36 -3.47
N LYS A 73 0.12 -11.79 -2.68
CA LYS A 73 -0.37 -12.41 -1.47
C LYS A 73 -0.94 -13.80 -1.80
N PRO A 74 -0.55 -14.86 -1.08
CA PRO A 74 -1.21 -16.16 -1.22
C PRO A 74 -2.68 -16.04 -0.83
N GLU A 75 -3.58 -16.62 -1.62
CA GLU A 75 -5.03 -16.54 -1.42
C GLU A 75 -5.45 -17.05 -0.03
N SER A 76 -4.71 -18.02 0.53
CA SER A 76 -4.94 -18.59 1.86
C SER A 76 -4.19 -17.90 3.00
N TYR A 77 -3.52 -16.76 2.77
CA TYR A 77 -2.70 -16.10 3.80
C TYR A 77 -3.55 -15.40 4.87
N ASP A 78 -4.68 -14.79 4.48
CA ASP A 78 -5.61 -14.14 5.42
C ASP A 78 -6.50 -15.14 6.17
N ASP A 79 -6.73 -16.30 5.56
CA ASP A 79 -7.51 -17.38 6.17
C ASP A 79 -6.74 -18.10 7.29
N ILE A 80 -5.46 -17.76 7.52
CA ILE A 80 -4.68 -18.32 8.62
C ILE A 80 -5.15 -17.67 9.93
N PRO A 81 -5.86 -18.41 10.81
CA PRO A 81 -6.34 -17.84 12.06
C PRO A 81 -5.15 -17.49 12.96
N LYS A 82 -5.26 -16.37 13.70
CA LYS A 82 -4.23 -15.92 14.64
C LYS A 82 -4.00 -16.93 15.77
N GLU A 83 -5.06 -17.62 16.14
CA GLU A 83 -5.07 -18.62 17.20
C GLU A 83 -5.70 -19.91 16.68
N ILE A 84 -5.13 -21.04 17.05
CA ILE A 84 -5.64 -22.38 16.76
C ILE A 84 -5.93 -23.10 18.07
N PRO A 85 -6.92 -24.02 18.13
CA PRO A 85 -7.05 -24.91 19.27
C PRO A 85 -5.74 -25.65 19.50
N ASP A 86 -5.32 -25.75 20.76
CA ASP A 86 -4.11 -26.49 21.12
C ASP A 86 -4.26 -27.97 20.73
N PRO A 87 -3.48 -28.48 19.75
CA PRO A 87 -3.58 -29.88 19.35
C PRO A 87 -3.10 -30.85 20.44
N GLU A 88 -2.34 -30.36 21.42
CA GLU A 88 -1.83 -31.17 22.54
C GLU A 88 -2.76 -31.12 23.76
N ALA A 89 -3.76 -30.22 23.76
CA ALA A 89 -4.72 -30.16 24.85
C ALA A 89 -5.66 -31.36 24.84
N LYS A 90 -5.68 -32.09 25.96
CA LYS A 90 -6.59 -33.20 26.20
C LYS A 90 -7.58 -32.80 27.26
N LYS A 91 -8.83 -33.25 27.08
CA LYS A 91 -9.86 -33.17 28.11
C LYS A 91 -9.33 -33.85 29.38
N PRO A 92 -9.36 -33.18 30.55
CA PRO A 92 -8.98 -33.80 31.81
C PRO A 92 -9.83 -35.03 32.13
N GLU A 93 -9.23 -36.05 32.75
CA GLU A 93 -9.95 -37.28 33.14
C GLU A 93 -11.07 -37.00 34.17
N ASP A 94 -10.90 -35.99 35.01
CA ASP A 94 -11.86 -35.57 36.04
C ASP A 94 -12.94 -34.59 35.53
N TRP A 95 -13.05 -34.34 34.23
CA TRP A 95 -14.02 -33.39 33.68
C TRP A 95 -15.41 -34.01 33.48
N ASP A 96 -16.43 -33.42 34.09
CA ASP A 96 -17.82 -33.86 33.98
C ASP A 96 -18.63 -32.93 33.04
N ASP A 97 -19.10 -33.44 31.91
CA ASP A 97 -19.86 -32.61 30.95
C ASP A 97 -21.26 -32.22 31.47
N GLU A 98 -21.80 -32.91 32.48
CA GLU A 98 -23.11 -32.60 33.08
C GLU A 98 -23.00 -31.48 34.14
N GLU A 99 -21.91 -31.46 34.91
CA GLU A 99 -21.67 -30.47 35.97
C GLU A 99 -20.84 -29.26 35.49
N ASP A 100 -19.78 -29.49 34.70
CA ASP A 100 -18.86 -28.45 34.20
C ASP A 100 -19.22 -27.95 32.78
N GLY A 101 -20.07 -28.68 32.06
CA GLY A 101 -20.46 -28.38 30.68
C GLY A 101 -19.49 -28.91 29.63
N GLN A 102 -19.75 -28.63 28.36
CA GLN A 102 -18.92 -29.12 27.24
C GLN A 102 -17.49 -28.54 27.32
N TRP A 103 -16.49 -29.42 27.50
CA TRP A 103 -15.09 -29.02 27.47
C TRP A 103 -14.67 -28.40 26.12
N THR A 104 -13.88 -27.33 26.17
CA THR A 104 -13.28 -26.69 24.99
C THR A 104 -11.77 -26.59 25.14
N ALA A 105 -11.04 -26.90 24.07
CA ALA A 105 -9.58 -26.81 24.08
C ALA A 105 -9.12 -25.34 24.16
N PRO A 106 -8.06 -25.03 24.94
CA PRO A 106 -7.47 -23.71 24.98
C PRO A 106 -6.93 -23.32 23.59
N THR A 107 -6.97 -22.03 23.27
CA THR A 107 -6.42 -21.51 22.01
C THR A 107 -4.95 -21.13 22.20
N ILE A 108 -4.10 -21.52 21.24
CA ILE A 108 -2.68 -21.18 21.18
C ILE A 108 -2.38 -20.29 19.95
N PRO A 109 -1.34 -19.44 20.00
CA PRO A 109 -0.93 -18.67 18.84
C PRO A 109 -0.53 -19.57 17.67
N ASN A 110 -1.09 -19.32 16.49
CA ASN A 110 -0.81 -20.11 15.30
C ASN A 110 0.60 -19.82 14.76
N PRO A 111 1.54 -20.79 14.74
CA PRO A 111 2.90 -20.56 14.25
C PRO A 111 2.97 -20.20 12.75
N LYS A 112 1.90 -20.54 12.00
CA LYS A 112 1.75 -20.22 10.57
C LYS A 112 1.26 -18.80 10.36
N TYR A 113 0.67 -18.14 11.36
CA TYR A 113 0.25 -16.75 11.25
C TYR A 113 1.49 -15.85 11.24
N LYS A 114 1.74 -15.18 10.12
CA LYS A 114 2.92 -14.30 9.92
C LYS A 114 2.61 -12.82 10.08
N GLY A 115 1.44 -12.47 10.63
CA GLY A 115 0.97 -11.10 10.72
C GLY A 115 0.43 -10.59 9.38
N PRO A 116 0.00 -9.32 9.30
CA PRO A 116 -0.49 -8.73 8.04
C PRO A 116 0.53 -8.91 6.92
N TRP A 117 0.07 -9.39 5.75
CA TRP A 117 0.94 -9.59 4.59
C TRP A 117 1.53 -8.25 4.16
N LYS A 118 2.82 -8.26 3.75
CA LYS A 118 3.48 -7.07 3.18
C LYS A 118 4.15 -7.46 1.86
N PRO A 119 3.90 -6.72 0.77
CA PRO A 119 4.59 -6.95 -0.50
C PRO A 119 6.09 -6.70 -0.34
N ARG A 120 6.89 -7.53 -0.99
CA ARG A 120 8.32 -7.32 -1.14
C ARG A 120 8.56 -6.08 -2.00
N LYS A 121 9.59 -5.32 -1.64
CA LYS A 121 10.12 -4.25 -2.49
C LYS A 121 11.01 -4.88 -3.56
N LEU A 122 10.86 -4.47 -4.81
CA LEU A 122 11.78 -4.89 -5.86
C LEU A 122 13.18 -4.38 -5.49
N LYS A 123 14.15 -5.30 -5.41
CA LYS A 123 15.55 -4.88 -5.45
C LYS A 123 15.85 -4.51 -6.88
N ASN A 124 16.02 -3.23 -7.16
CA ASN A 124 16.47 -2.79 -8.47
C ASN A 124 17.83 -3.44 -8.81
N PRO A 125 17.90 -4.32 -9.83
CA PRO A 125 19.15 -4.98 -10.21
C PRO A 125 20.14 -4.02 -10.89
N LYS A 126 19.67 -2.86 -11.39
CA LYS A 126 20.50 -1.82 -12.02
C LYS A 126 20.51 -0.58 -11.13
N GLY A 127 21.46 -0.54 -10.19
CA GLY A 127 21.64 0.58 -9.25
C GLY A 127 21.49 1.97 -9.90
N LYS A 128 20.98 2.92 -9.11
CA LYS A 128 20.69 4.34 -9.42
C LYS A 128 21.25 4.82 -10.77
N TRP A 129 20.37 5.10 -11.73
CA TRP A 129 20.73 5.84 -12.94
C TRP A 129 21.33 7.18 -12.52
N LYS A 130 22.65 7.36 -12.73
CA LYS A 130 23.23 8.69 -12.85
C LYS A 130 22.93 9.15 -14.26
N VAL A 131 22.14 10.19 -14.38
CA VAL A 131 21.99 10.90 -15.65
C VAL A 131 23.21 11.81 -15.72
N ASP A 132 24.26 11.34 -16.38
CA ASP A 132 25.39 12.20 -16.72
C ASP A 132 24.90 13.08 -17.87
N PHE A 133 24.31 14.23 -17.53
CA PHE A 133 24.10 15.30 -18.51
C PHE A 133 25.50 15.83 -18.87
N GLU A 134 26.15 15.21 -19.85
CA GLU A 134 27.22 15.89 -20.59
C GLU A 134 26.57 17.08 -21.29
N THR A 135 26.77 18.24 -20.68
CA THR A 135 26.49 19.52 -21.32
C THR A 135 27.53 19.61 -22.42
N GLY A 136 27.12 19.33 -23.66
CA GLY A 136 27.95 19.56 -24.83
C GLY A 136 28.17 21.06 -24.96
N ASP A 137 29.26 21.54 -24.38
CA ASP A 137 29.90 22.77 -24.81
C ASP A 137 30.44 22.51 -26.23
N GLU A 138 29.80 23.12 -27.22
CA GLU A 138 30.35 23.84 -28.40
C GLU A 138 29.32 23.97 -29.53
#